data_AF-A0A535RXZ8-F1
#
_entry.id   AF-A0A535RXZ8-F1
#
_cell.length_a   1.000
_cell.length_b   1.000
_cell.length_c   1.000
_cell.angle_alpha   90.00
_cell.angle_beta   90.00
_cell.angle_gamma   90.00
#
_symmetry.space_group_name_H-M   'P 1'
#
loop_
_entity.id
_entity.type
_entity.pdbx_description
1 polymer ?
#
loop_
_entity_poly.entity_id
_entity_poly.type
_entity_poly.pdbx_seq_one_letter_code
_entity_poly.pdbx_strand_id
1 'polypeptide(L)'
;MSYSFLPSVTDLQSLLFYVMNAPYLFVSSSTVMTTGLVAVAMTLGIAVTTSKVVPWVDPFGVTSRLLRWLAPKLALVLAYFGLGSMALSTEILWRFHSSIPMETETQFRSGLGHLAVALLGIVALSPLLRGIARREWINSNFYALGYWAFQIAVLTPPWFAFQGQYELVLGVTKALLGVAFAATLVLFFRQRRSA
;
A
#
# COMPACT_ATOMS: atom_id res chain seq x y z
N MET A 1 -22.71 25.00 14.02
CA MET A 1 -21.47 25.09 13.23
C MET A 1 -21.63 24.22 12.00
N SER A 2 -21.54 24.80 10.81
CA SER A 2 -21.66 24.10 9.52
C SER A 2 -20.36 23.34 9.24
N TYR A 3 -20.41 22.01 9.37
CA TYR A 3 -19.29 21.15 8.97
C TYR A 3 -19.26 21.06 7.44
N SER A 4 -18.23 21.64 6.83
CA SER A 4 -17.90 21.42 5.42
C SER A 4 -17.38 19.99 5.26
N PHE A 5 -17.92 19.25 4.29
CA PHE A 5 -17.43 17.94 3.90
C PHE A 5 -16.07 18.00 3.19
N LEU A 6 -15.67 19.20 2.73
CA LEU A 6 -14.41 19.44 2.05
C LEU A 6 -13.44 20.13 3.01
N PRO A 7 -12.23 19.57 3.22
CA PRO A 7 -11.23 20.17 4.10
C PRO A 7 -10.79 21.53 3.55
N SER A 8 -10.74 22.52 4.43
CA SER A 8 -10.21 23.85 4.13
C SER A 8 -8.68 23.83 4.10
N VAL A 9 -8.07 24.87 3.51
CA VAL A 9 -6.60 25.05 3.51
C VAL A 9 -6.05 25.09 4.94
N THR A 10 -6.81 25.68 5.87
CA THR A 10 -6.51 25.72 7.30
C THR A 10 -6.57 24.34 7.96
N ASP A 11 -7.45 23.44 7.52
CA ASP A 11 -7.48 22.06 8.00
C ASP A 11 -6.25 21.29 7.52
N LEU A 12 -5.82 21.51 6.27
CA LEU A 12 -4.61 20.91 5.70
C LEU A 12 -3.32 21.42 6.39
N GLN A 13 -3.24 22.71 6.70
CA GLN A 13 -2.13 23.29 7.46
C GLN A 13 -2.10 22.79 8.91
N SER A 14 -3.26 22.68 9.55
CA SER A 14 -3.37 22.17 10.92
C SER A 14 -2.98 20.70 10.99
N LEU A 15 -3.36 19.91 9.98
CA LEU A 15 -2.90 18.53 9.82
C LEU A 15 -1.38 18.47 9.67
N LEU A 16 -0.77 19.32 8.83
CA LEU A 16 0.68 19.38 8.64
C LEU A 16 1.41 19.77 9.93
N PHE A 17 0.91 20.77 10.66
CA PHE A 17 1.47 21.19 11.94
C PHE A 17 1.33 20.11 13.01
N TYR A 18 0.21 19.39 13.01
CA TYR A 18 -0.02 18.26 13.90
C TYR A 18 0.93 17.09 13.59
N VAL A 19 1.17 16.79 12.30
CA VAL A 19 2.15 15.79 11.82
C VAL A 19 3.56 16.12 12.32
N MET A 20 3.95 17.39 12.23
CA MET A 20 5.30 17.84 12.59
C MET A 20 5.53 17.88 14.12
N ASN A 21 4.48 18.06 14.92
CA ASN A 21 4.58 18.21 16.38
C ASN A 21 4.23 16.94 17.17
N ALA A 22 3.63 15.93 16.54
CA ALA A 22 3.34 14.63 17.16
C ALA A 22 3.86 13.45 16.32
N PRO A 23 5.18 13.36 16.07
CA PRO A 23 5.77 12.35 15.19
C PRO A 23 5.56 10.91 15.69
N TYR A 24 5.27 10.72 16.98
CA TYR A 24 4.94 9.42 17.56
C TYR A 24 3.53 8.92 17.22
N LEU A 25 2.60 9.82 16.86
CA LEU A 25 1.32 9.42 16.25
C LEU A 25 1.52 9.00 14.78
N PHE A 26 2.66 9.39 14.20
CA PHE A 26 3.18 8.98 12.89
C PHE A 26 4.27 7.89 12.97
N VAL A 27 4.44 7.25 14.13
CA VAL A 27 5.26 6.02 14.26
C VAL A 27 4.69 4.88 13.40
N SER A 28 3.55 5.05 12.74
CA SER A 28 3.26 4.31 11.50
C SER A 28 4.15 4.81 10.33
N SER A 29 5.38 4.27 10.21
CA SER A 29 6.24 4.46 9.02
C SER A 29 5.55 4.05 7.70
N SER A 30 4.48 3.25 7.82
CA SER A 30 3.57 2.87 6.76
C SER A 30 2.86 4.07 6.14
N THR A 31 2.41 5.05 6.91
CA THR A 31 1.50 6.10 6.39
C THR A 31 2.21 7.09 5.46
N VAL A 32 3.44 7.51 5.78
CA VAL A 32 4.24 8.42 4.93
C VAL A 32 4.66 7.72 3.63
N MET A 33 5.12 6.47 3.73
CA MET A 33 5.53 5.69 2.56
C MET A 33 4.36 5.32 1.65
N THR A 34 3.19 5.05 2.24
CA THR A 34 2.01 4.73 1.45
C THR A 34 1.39 5.96 0.82
N THR A 35 1.41 7.10 1.50
CA THR A 35 1.02 8.38 0.89
C THR A 35 1.87 8.65 -0.36
N GLY A 36 3.18 8.37 -0.31
CA GLY A 36 4.07 8.47 -1.48
C GLY A 36 3.69 7.49 -2.61
N LEU A 37 3.49 6.21 -2.29
CA LEU A 37 3.09 5.18 -3.26
C LEU A 37 1.74 5.46 -3.92
N VAL A 38 0.78 5.93 -3.13
CA VAL A 38 -0.57 6.29 -3.57
C VAL A 38 -0.54 7.55 -4.42
N ALA A 39 0.21 8.58 -4.00
CA ALA A 39 0.39 9.79 -4.79
C ALA A 39 1.03 9.47 -6.14
N VAL A 40 2.04 8.60 -6.18
CA VAL A 40 2.61 8.09 -7.41
C VAL A 40 1.54 7.35 -8.22
N ALA A 41 0.86 6.34 -7.66
CA ALA A 41 -0.17 5.58 -8.38
C ALA A 41 -1.30 6.45 -8.95
N MET A 42 -1.78 7.43 -8.19
CA MET A 42 -2.82 8.38 -8.63
C MET A 42 -2.29 9.32 -9.71
N THR A 43 -1.09 9.88 -9.56
CA THR A 43 -0.46 10.73 -10.59
C THR A 43 -0.31 9.95 -11.90
N LEU A 44 0.12 8.70 -11.82
CA LEU A 44 0.27 7.82 -12.99
C LEU A 44 -1.09 7.46 -13.62
N GLY A 45 -2.12 7.18 -12.80
CA GLY A 45 -3.48 6.92 -13.27
C GLY A 45 -4.08 8.12 -14.00
N ILE A 46 -3.98 9.31 -13.38
CA ILE A 46 -4.49 10.58 -13.93
C ILE A 46 -3.79 10.91 -15.26
N ALA A 47 -2.46 10.83 -15.32
CA ALA A 47 -1.69 11.12 -16.54
C ALA A 47 -2.14 10.25 -17.74
N VAL A 48 -2.51 8.99 -17.50
CA VAL A 48 -2.97 8.07 -18.54
C VAL A 48 -4.42 8.31 -18.95
N THR A 49 -5.30 8.66 -18.01
CA THR A 49 -6.68 9.05 -18.36
C THR A 49 -6.71 10.36 -19.13
N THR A 50 -5.90 11.36 -18.74
CA THR A 50 -5.89 12.68 -19.38
C THR A 50 -5.34 12.62 -20.81
N SER A 51 -4.27 11.85 -21.05
CA SER A 51 -3.71 11.66 -22.41
C SER A 51 -4.66 10.94 -23.38
N LYS A 52 -5.63 10.16 -22.89
CA LYS A 52 -6.70 9.58 -23.73
C LYS A 52 -7.78 10.59 -24.12
N VAL A 53 -7.96 11.66 -23.34
CA VAL A 53 -9.01 12.66 -23.54
C VAL A 53 -8.47 13.89 -24.28
N VAL A 54 -7.19 14.22 -24.10
CA VAL A 54 -6.53 15.37 -24.72
C VAL A 54 -5.24 14.93 -25.42
N PRO A 55 -5.28 14.58 -26.72
CA PRO A 55 -4.16 13.97 -27.44
C PRO A 55 -2.91 14.86 -27.58
N TRP A 56 -3.09 16.18 -27.52
CA TRP A 56 -2.02 17.19 -27.60
C TRP A 56 -1.27 17.35 -26.27
N VAL A 57 -1.83 16.82 -25.18
CA VAL A 57 -1.20 16.71 -23.88
C VAL A 57 -0.66 15.28 -23.80
N ASP A 58 0.46 15.06 -24.49
CA ASP A 58 1.33 13.91 -24.25
C ASP A 58 2.56 14.36 -23.45
N PRO A 59 2.42 14.62 -22.13
CA PRO A 59 3.55 15.06 -21.33
C PRO A 59 4.63 13.98 -21.20
N PHE A 60 4.39 12.76 -21.72
CA PHE A 60 5.08 11.54 -21.32
C PHE A 60 5.12 10.46 -22.42
N GLY A 61 5.28 10.81 -23.71
CA GLY A 61 5.22 9.87 -24.85
C GLY A 61 6.22 8.69 -24.83
N VAL A 62 7.24 8.75 -23.97
CA VAL A 62 8.23 7.68 -23.73
C VAL A 62 7.85 6.79 -22.52
N THR A 63 6.85 7.21 -21.74
CA THR A 63 6.51 6.71 -20.41
C THR A 63 5.42 5.62 -20.44
N SER A 64 4.68 5.43 -21.54
CA SER A 64 3.60 4.41 -21.59
C SER A 64 4.08 2.96 -21.32
N ARG A 65 5.29 2.61 -21.77
CA ARG A 65 5.89 1.29 -21.50
C ARG A 65 6.35 1.16 -20.05
N LEU A 66 7.02 2.18 -19.50
CA LEU A 66 7.45 2.20 -18.10
C LEU A 66 6.23 2.14 -17.16
N LEU A 67 5.16 2.88 -17.48
CA LEU A 67 3.92 2.90 -16.72
C LEU A 67 3.22 1.55 -16.74
N ARG A 68 3.09 0.92 -17.92
CA ARG A 68 2.55 -0.45 -18.02
C ARG A 68 3.42 -1.48 -17.30
N TRP A 69 4.74 -1.30 -17.28
CA TRP A 69 5.65 -2.17 -16.54
C TRP A 69 5.53 -1.98 -15.02
N LEU A 70 5.38 -0.74 -14.54
CA LEU A 70 5.24 -0.42 -13.11
C LEU A 70 3.85 -0.77 -12.56
N ALA A 71 2.79 -0.58 -13.35
CA ALA A 71 1.42 -0.75 -12.91
C ALA A 71 1.14 -2.07 -12.14
N PRO A 72 1.48 -3.27 -12.64
CA PRO A 72 1.22 -4.51 -11.91
C PRO A 72 2.03 -4.62 -10.61
N LYS A 73 3.23 -4.04 -10.55
CA LYS A 73 4.05 -4.00 -9.32
C LYS A 73 3.41 -3.11 -8.26
N LEU A 74 3.04 -1.90 -8.66
CA LEU A 74 2.37 -0.94 -7.78
C LEU A 74 1.02 -1.48 -7.31
N ALA A 75 0.25 -2.13 -8.19
CA ALA A 75 -1.01 -2.75 -7.83
C ALA A 75 -0.84 -3.84 -6.75
N LEU A 76 0.17 -4.70 -6.86
CA LEU A 76 0.46 -5.72 -5.84
C LEU A 76 0.98 -5.12 -4.53
N VAL A 77 1.84 -4.10 -4.60
CA VAL A 77 2.30 -3.39 -3.40
C VAL A 77 1.13 -2.74 -2.67
N LEU A 78 0.23 -2.06 -3.39
CA LEU A 78 -0.99 -1.46 -2.84
C LEU A 78 -1.93 -2.53 -2.28
N ALA A 79 -2.10 -3.67 -2.98
CA ALA A 79 -2.96 -4.75 -2.50
C ALA A 79 -2.43 -5.33 -1.17
N TYR A 80 -1.13 -5.62 -1.09
CA TYR A 80 -0.51 -6.10 0.14
C TYR A 80 -0.53 -5.07 1.26
N PHE A 81 -0.37 -3.79 0.93
CA PHE A 81 -0.56 -2.71 1.89
C PHE A 81 -1.99 -2.72 2.46
N GLY A 82 -3.00 -2.57 1.60
CA GLY A 82 -4.39 -2.42 2.04
C GLY A 82 -4.89 -3.64 2.81
N LEU A 83 -4.61 -4.84 2.30
CA LEU A 83 -4.98 -6.10 2.96
C LEU A 83 -4.21 -6.29 4.27
N GLY A 84 -2.91 -6.01 4.28
CA GLY A 84 -2.06 -6.13 5.47
C GLY A 84 -2.49 -5.15 6.57
N SER A 85 -2.73 -3.89 6.22
CA SER A 85 -3.22 -2.87 7.16
C SER A 85 -4.59 -3.23 7.74
N MET A 86 -5.50 -3.75 6.92
CA MET A 86 -6.82 -4.18 7.39
C MET A 86 -6.74 -5.41 8.31
N ALA A 87 -5.94 -6.41 7.94
CA ALA A 87 -5.75 -7.61 8.76
C ALA A 87 -5.13 -7.25 10.12
N LEU A 88 -4.09 -6.41 10.12
CA LEU A 88 -3.43 -5.96 11.34
C LEU A 88 -4.37 -5.15 12.23
N SER A 89 -5.10 -4.19 11.67
CA SER A 89 -6.01 -3.36 12.46
C SER A 89 -7.16 -4.18 13.05
N THR A 90 -7.64 -5.21 12.33
CA THR A 90 -8.63 -6.17 12.82
C THR A 90 -8.07 -7.00 13.97
N GLU A 91 -6.83 -7.48 13.86
CA GLU A 91 -6.18 -8.26 14.92
C GLU A 91 -5.97 -7.42 16.20
N ILE A 92 -5.54 -6.15 16.04
CA ILE A 92 -5.39 -5.19 17.13
C ILE A 92 -6.73 -4.94 17.82
N LEU A 93 -7.80 -4.76 17.03
CA LEU A 93 -9.15 -4.61 17.56
C LEU A 93 -9.56 -5.85 18.34
N TRP A 94 -9.44 -7.05 17.77
CA TRP A 94 -9.84 -8.28 18.45
C TRP A 94 -9.08 -8.49 19.77
N ARG A 95 -7.75 -8.30 19.77
CA ARG A 95 -6.91 -8.63 20.93
C ARG A 95 -6.93 -7.60 22.04
N PHE A 96 -7.07 -6.32 21.71
CA PHE A 96 -6.79 -5.24 22.66
C PHE A 96 -7.98 -4.33 22.95
N HIS A 97 -9.12 -4.52 22.29
CA HIS A 97 -10.25 -3.59 22.42
C HIS A 97 -10.83 -3.52 23.85
N SER A 98 -10.77 -4.61 24.62
CA SER A 98 -11.17 -4.58 26.04
C SER A 98 -10.29 -3.68 26.91
N SER A 99 -9.02 -3.47 26.51
CA SER A 99 -8.04 -2.74 27.32
C SER A 99 -7.84 -1.30 26.84
N ILE A 100 -7.91 -1.07 25.53
CA ILE A 100 -7.68 0.23 24.87
C ILE A 100 -8.72 0.45 23.73
N PRO A 101 -10.01 0.62 24.08
CA PRO A 101 -11.09 0.61 23.09
C PRO A 101 -11.01 1.76 22.08
N MET A 102 -10.64 2.97 22.53
CA MET A 102 -10.58 4.15 21.66
C MET A 102 -9.44 4.05 20.64
N GLU A 103 -8.26 3.61 21.08
CA GLU A 103 -7.08 3.45 20.25
C GLU A 103 -7.30 2.35 19.21
N THR A 104 -7.87 1.22 19.63
CA THR A 104 -8.15 0.09 18.74
C THR A 104 -9.21 0.41 17.69
N GLU A 105 -10.28 1.13 18.05
CA GLU A 105 -11.25 1.65 17.07
C GLU A 105 -10.62 2.61 16.08
N THR A 106 -9.76 3.51 16.57
CA THR A 106 -9.04 4.46 15.72
C THR A 106 -8.13 3.74 14.72
N GLN A 107 -7.40 2.72 15.17
CA GLN A 107 -6.58 1.87 14.30
C GLN A 107 -7.42 1.10 13.29
N PHE A 108 -8.58 0.59 13.70
CA PHE A 108 -9.50 -0.09 12.79
C PHE A 108 -10.02 0.83 11.68
N ARG A 109 -10.47 2.04 12.03
CA ARG A 109 -10.88 3.07 11.06
C ARG A 109 -9.73 3.47 10.13
N SER A 110 -8.52 3.59 10.66
CA SER A 110 -7.31 3.82 9.86
C SER A 110 -7.05 2.68 8.86
N GLY A 111 -7.18 1.42 9.29
CA GLY A 111 -7.06 0.25 8.43
C GLY A 111 -8.09 0.24 7.28
N LEU A 112 -9.35 0.60 7.56
CA LEU A 112 -10.36 0.80 6.53
C LEU A 112 -9.98 1.90 5.54
N GLY A 113 -9.45 3.03 6.03
CA GLY A 113 -8.94 4.12 5.20
C GLY A 113 -7.81 3.65 4.27
N HIS A 114 -6.83 2.93 4.81
CA HIS A 114 -5.74 2.36 4.01
C HIS A 114 -6.22 1.37 2.95
N LEU A 115 -7.17 0.50 3.28
CA LEU A 115 -7.77 -0.42 2.32
C LEU A 115 -8.50 0.34 1.20
N ALA A 116 -9.31 1.33 1.55
CA ALA A 116 -10.03 2.15 0.58
C ALA A 116 -9.06 2.89 -0.36
N VAL A 117 -8.02 3.50 0.19
CA VAL A 117 -6.98 4.19 -0.59
C VAL A 117 -6.23 3.23 -1.52
N ALA A 118 -5.87 2.04 -1.04
CA ALA A 118 -5.24 1.02 -1.88
C ALA A 118 -6.14 0.60 -3.05
N LEU A 119 -7.43 0.38 -2.78
CA LEU A 119 -8.42 0.04 -3.80
C LEU A 119 -8.55 1.15 -4.84
N LEU A 120 -8.64 2.42 -4.42
CA LEU A 120 -8.71 3.55 -5.33
C LEU A 120 -7.44 3.65 -6.20
N GLY A 121 -6.26 3.46 -5.62
CA GLY A 121 -5.00 3.41 -6.36
C GLY A 121 -4.98 2.28 -7.41
N ILE A 122 -5.45 1.08 -7.05
CA ILE A 122 -5.55 -0.05 -7.98
C ILE A 122 -6.58 0.23 -9.09
N VAL A 123 -7.72 0.82 -8.76
CA VAL A 123 -8.76 1.21 -9.73
C VAL A 123 -8.20 2.25 -10.71
N ALA A 124 -7.44 3.24 -10.23
CA ALA A 124 -6.78 4.24 -11.06
C ALA A 124 -5.75 3.60 -12.02
N LEU A 125 -5.07 2.53 -11.59
CA LEU A 125 -4.16 1.74 -12.44
C LEU A 125 -4.89 0.80 -13.40
N SER A 126 -6.19 0.54 -13.22
CA SER A 126 -6.93 -0.45 -14.00
C SER A 126 -6.79 -0.34 -15.52
N PRO A 127 -6.70 0.85 -16.16
CA PRO A 127 -6.50 0.94 -17.60
C PRO A 127 -5.13 0.39 -18.05
N LEU A 128 -4.13 0.44 -17.18
CA LEU A 128 -2.77 -0.08 -17.42
C LEU A 128 -2.63 -1.56 -17.07
N LEU A 129 -3.53 -2.10 -16.25
CA LEU A 129 -3.54 -3.51 -15.84
C LEU A 129 -4.24 -4.43 -16.84
N ARG A 130 -4.99 -3.87 -17.80
CA ARG A 130 -5.69 -4.65 -18.83
C ARG A 130 -4.69 -5.37 -19.75
N GLY A 131 -4.92 -6.66 -19.95
CA GLY A 131 -4.12 -7.49 -20.86
C GLY A 131 -2.72 -7.83 -20.34
N ILE A 132 -2.42 -7.58 -19.06
CA ILE A 132 -1.18 -8.04 -18.43
C ILE A 132 -1.22 -9.57 -18.35
N ALA A 133 -0.23 -10.22 -18.97
CA ALA A 133 -0.16 -11.67 -18.98
C ALA A 133 0.21 -12.22 -17.59
N ARG A 134 -0.14 -13.50 -17.37
CA ARG A 134 0.08 -14.18 -16.08
C ARG A 134 1.53 -14.13 -15.64
N ARG A 135 2.48 -14.18 -16.58
CA ARG A 135 3.92 -14.18 -16.30
C ARG A 135 4.35 -12.86 -15.65
N GLU A 136 3.85 -11.76 -16.16
CA GLU A 136 4.10 -10.42 -15.66
C GLU A 136 3.55 -10.24 -14.25
N TRP A 137 2.38 -10.82 -13.93
CA TRP A 137 1.85 -10.82 -12.57
C TRP A 137 2.73 -11.59 -11.59
N ILE A 138 3.18 -12.80 -11.96
CA ILE A 138 4.11 -13.59 -11.13
C ILE A 138 5.42 -12.83 -10.92
N ASN A 139 5.99 -12.27 -11.99
CA ASN A 139 7.21 -11.47 -11.89
C ASN A 139 7.01 -10.25 -11.00
N SER A 140 5.90 -9.53 -11.14
CA SER A 140 5.56 -8.36 -10.32
C SER A 140 5.41 -8.73 -8.86
N ASN A 141 4.99 -9.96 -8.55
CA ASN A 141 4.88 -10.42 -7.18
C ASN A 141 6.25 -10.55 -6.49
N PHE A 142 7.29 -10.97 -7.20
CA PHE A 142 8.65 -10.93 -6.65
C PHE A 142 9.09 -9.52 -6.26
N TYR A 143 8.73 -8.51 -7.07
CA TYR A 143 9.02 -7.11 -6.73
C TYR A 143 8.25 -6.64 -5.49
N ALA A 144 6.96 -6.96 -5.41
CA ALA A 144 6.15 -6.60 -4.25
C ALA A 144 6.68 -7.26 -2.96
N LEU A 145 7.00 -8.55 -3.02
CA LEU A 145 7.61 -9.27 -1.90
C LEU A 145 8.98 -8.70 -1.52
N GLY A 146 9.83 -8.38 -2.50
CA GLY A 146 11.13 -7.76 -2.26
C GLY A 146 11.01 -6.38 -1.62
N TYR A 147 10.05 -5.56 -2.07
CA TYR A 147 9.74 -4.27 -1.48
C TYR A 147 9.35 -4.43 -0.01
N TRP A 148 8.40 -5.32 0.32
CA TRP A 148 7.98 -5.53 1.70
C TRP A 148 9.07 -6.14 2.57
N ALA A 149 9.84 -7.08 2.05
CA ALA A 149 10.99 -7.63 2.76
C ALA A 149 12.01 -6.53 3.10
N PHE A 150 12.29 -5.62 2.16
CA PHE A 150 13.15 -4.47 2.40
C PHE A 150 12.55 -3.52 3.47
N GLN A 151 11.25 -3.21 3.37
CA GLN A 151 10.55 -2.40 4.38
C GLN A 151 10.74 -2.97 5.78
N ILE A 152 10.54 -4.28 5.93
CA ILE A 152 10.65 -4.95 7.22
C ILE A 152 12.10 -5.02 7.70
N ALA A 153 13.05 -5.32 6.82
CA ALA A 153 14.45 -5.48 7.20
C ALA A 153 15.13 -4.15 7.54
N VAL A 154 14.83 -3.07 6.79
CA VAL A 154 15.53 -1.79 6.91
C VAL A 154 14.77 -0.81 7.77
N LEU A 155 13.45 -0.71 7.60
CA LEU A 155 12.65 0.28 8.31
C LEU A 155 11.98 -0.27 9.55
N THR A 156 11.95 -1.60 9.73
CA THR A 156 11.41 -2.32 10.89
C THR A 156 10.22 -1.58 11.53
N PRO A 157 8.98 -1.82 11.05
CA PRO A 157 7.86 -1.02 11.46
C PRO A 157 7.72 -1.03 12.99
N PRO A 158 7.72 0.13 13.66
CA PRO A 158 7.87 0.20 15.11
C PRO A 158 6.65 -0.36 15.87
N TRP A 159 5.52 -0.55 15.20
CA TRP A 159 4.38 -1.30 15.73
C TRP A 159 4.65 -2.80 15.91
N PHE A 160 5.71 -3.36 15.32
CA PHE A 160 6.12 -4.74 15.62
C PHE A 160 6.40 -4.91 17.10
N ALA A 161 6.96 -3.88 17.74
CA ALA A 161 7.30 -3.88 19.16
C ALA A 161 6.12 -3.51 20.08
N PHE A 162 4.90 -3.36 19.55
CA PHE A 162 3.74 -3.02 20.36
C PHE A 162 3.53 -4.08 21.45
N GLN A 163 3.46 -3.62 22.70
CA GLN A 163 3.40 -4.46 23.90
C GLN A 163 4.49 -5.56 23.97
N GLY A 164 5.69 -5.29 23.46
CA GLY A 164 6.82 -6.21 23.55
C GLY A 164 6.74 -7.42 22.61
N GLN A 165 5.82 -7.42 21.62
CA GLN A 165 5.60 -8.55 20.71
C GLN A 165 6.57 -8.61 19.52
N TYR A 166 7.67 -7.87 19.59
CA TYR A 166 8.59 -7.66 18.47
C TYR A 166 9.02 -8.96 17.76
N GLU A 167 9.59 -9.90 18.51
CA GLU A 167 10.12 -11.15 17.95
C GLU A 167 9.01 -12.03 17.36
N LEU A 168 7.84 -12.04 17.99
CA LEU A 168 6.68 -12.80 17.50
C LEU A 168 6.18 -12.24 16.17
N VAL A 169 5.93 -10.92 16.11
CA VAL A 169 5.42 -10.24 14.91
C VAL A 169 6.45 -10.32 13.78
N LEU A 170 7.74 -10.13 14.08
CA LEU A 170 8.81 -10.26 13.11
C LEU A 170 8.91 -11.69 12.56
N GLY A 171 8.85 -12.70 13.43
CA GLY A 171 8.89 -14.11 13.05
C GLY A 171 7.72 -14.50 12.15
N VAL A 172 6.49 -14.16 12.55
CA VAL A 172 5.28 -14.40 11.75
C VAL A 172 5.37 -13.70 10.40
N THR A 173 5.78 -12.43 10.37
CA THR A 173 5.88 -11.67 9.11
C THR A 173 6.91 -12.28 8.17
N LYS A 174 8.09 -12.66 8.67
CA LYS A 174 9.11 -13.36 7.87
C LYS A 174 8.61 -14.69 7.34
N ALA A 175 7.90 -15.46 8.16
CA ALA A 175 7.32 -16.74 7.74
C ALA A 175 6.30 -16.55 6.62
N LEU A 176 5.38 -15.59 6.76
CA LEU A 176 4.38 -15.27 5.73
C LEU A 176 5.03 -14.81 4.42
N LEU A 177 6.04 -13.94 4.49
CA LEU A 177 6.83 -13.54 3.31
C LEU A 177 7.53 -14.75 2.65
N GLY A 178 8.11 -15.64 3.45
CA GLY A 178 8.75 -16.86 2.97
C GLY A 178 7.78 -17.79 2.26
N VAL A 179 6.59 -18.01 2.83
CA VAL A 179 5.52 -18.81 2.22
C VAL A 179 5.05 -18.18 0.91
N ALA A 180 4.80 -16.86 0.91
CA ALA A 180 4.37 -16.15 -0.29
C ALA A 180 5.44 -16.21 -1.41
N PHE A 181 6.72 -16.10 -1.05
CA PHE A 181 7.83 -16.24 -1.98
C PHE A 181 7.92 -17.66 -2.55
N ALA A 182 7.83 -18.69 -1.70
CA ALA A 182 7.83 -20.08 -2.14
C ALA A 182 6.66 -20.39 -3.08
N ALA A 183 5.44 -19.93 -2.75
CA ALA A 183 4.28 -20.05 -3.61
C ALA A 183 4.51 -19.36 -4.97
N THR A 184 5.10 -18.16 -4.97
CA THR A 184 5.42 -17.43 -6.20
C THR A 184 6.45 -18.19 -7.05
N LEU A 185 7.47 -18.79 -6.45
CA LEU A 185 8.43 -19.66 -7.13
C LEU A 185 7.75 -20.87 -7.77
N VAL A 186 6.87 -21.56 -7.03
CA VAL A 186 6.12 -22.70 -7.56
C VAL A 186 5.29 -22.29 -8.79
N LEU A 187 4.58 -21.16 -8.70
CA LEU A 187 3.81 -20.64 -9.83
C LEU A 187 4.71 -20.27 -11.02
N PHE A 188 5.87 -19.67 -10.76
CA PHE A 188 6.85 -19.30 -11.78
C PHE A 188 7.39 -20.54 -12.53
N PHE A 189 7.80 -21.58 -11.79
CA PHE A 189 8.30 -22.81 -12.39
C PHE A 189 7.23 -23.57 -13.15
N ARG A 190 5.99 -23.62 -12.63
CA ARG A 190 4.86 -24.22 -13.35
C ARG A 190 4.61 -23.52 -14.67
N GLN A 191 4.62 -22.19 -14.68
CA GLN A 191 4.41 -21.43 -15.91
C GLN A 191 5.52 -21.66 -16.95
N ARG A 192 6.78 -21.76 -16.52
CA ARG A 192 7.90 -22.08 -17.42
C ARG A 192 7.80 -23.46 -18.08
N ARG A 193 7.16 -24.43 -17.43
CA ARG A 193 6.99 -25.80 -17.97
C ARG A 193 5.82 -25.92 -18.95
N SER A 194 4.91 -24.96 -18.96
CA SER A 194 3.72 -24.95 -19.81
C SER A 194 3.87 -24.06 -21.06
N ALA A 195 5.04 -23.43 -21.24
CA ALA A 195 5.38 -22.56 -22.37
C ALA A 195 6.41 -23.27 -23.25
#